data_AF-A0A2E1E116-F1
#
_entry.id   AF-A0A2E1E116-F1
#
_cell.length_a   1.000
_cell.length_b   1.000
_cell.length_c   1.000
_cell.angle_alpha   90.00
_cell.angle_beta   90.00
_cell.angle_gamma   90.00
#
_symmetry.space_group_name_H-M   'P 1'
#
loop_
_entity.id
_entity.type
_entity.pdbx_description
1 polymer ?
#
loop_
_entity_poly.entity_id
_entity_poly.type
_entity_poly.pdbx_seq_one_letter_code
_entity_poly.pdbx_strand_id
1 'polypeptide(L)'
;MRNLVITGQKIRNKFLFIILLIFSACSENQIPKGAYWKGDADFMHVTSDTMDMVYAVDVVGNEIFLEGFYEVIKKNTDIVIYRLEVKELEFGKKQDGKSFCRIWGYVDSSSILSYLYAQDCHALN
;
A
#
# COMPACT_ATOMS: atom_id res chain seq x y z
N MET A 1 75.04 -39.37 10.36
CA MET A 1 73.90 -39.26 9.44
C MET A 1 72.61 -39.55 10.22
N ARG A 2 71.63 -38.64 10.15
CA ARG A 2 70.16 -38.85 10.18
C ARG A 2 69.62 -39.87 11.21
N ASN A 3 68.79 -39.52 12.19
CA ASN A 3 67.46 -38.91 12.00
C ASN A 3 66.95 -38.26 13.29
N LEU A 4 66.33 -37.09 13.13
CA LEU A 4 65.46 -36.43 14.09
C LEU A 4 64.18 -37.27 14.24
N VAL A 5 63.87 -37.70 15.47
CA VAL A 5 62.55 -38.24 15.83
C VAL A 5 61.66 -37.06 16.20
N ILE A 6 60.70 -36.72 15.34
CA ILE A 6 59.64 -35.77 15.67
C ILE A 6 58.42 -36.58 16.09
N THR A 7 58.18 -36.63 17.39
CA THR A 7 56.98 -37.21 18.01
C THR A 7 55.77 -36.32 17.70
N GLY A 8 54.67 -36.96 17.29
CA GLY A 8 53.48 -36.30 16.80
C GLY A 8 52.62 -35.61 17.87
N GLN A 9 51.80 -34.67 17.40
CA GLN A 9 50.69 -34.14 18.17
C GLN A 9 49.45 -34.08 17.25
N LYS A 10 48.54 -35.05 17.42
CA LYS A 10 47.19 -35.07 16.84
C LYS A 10 46.44 -33.83 17.34
N ILE A 11 46.21 -32.85 16.47
CA ILE A 11 45.27 -31.76 16.77
C ILE A 11 43.86 -32.27 16.45
N ARG A 12 43.10 -32.47 17.53
CA ARG A 12 41.73 -33.00 17.54
C ARG A 12 40.77 -31.87 17.17
N ASN A 13 39.97 -32.13 16.14
CA ASN A 13 38.91 -31.30 15.57
C ASN A 13 37.94 -30.74 16.64
N LYS A 14 37.66 -29.42 16.62
CA LYS A 14 36.41 -28.82 17.11
C LYS A 14 36.08 -27.57 16.28
N PHE A 15 35.49 -27.82 15.12
CA PHE A 15 34.35 -27.11 14.56
C PHE A 15 33.86 -25.93 15.44
N LEU A 16 34.28 -24.71 15.10
CA LEU A 16 33.62 -23.48 15.56
C LEU A 16 33.21 -22.71 14.31
N PHE A 17 32.17 -23.26 13.69
CA PHE A 17 31.37 -22.64 12.66
C PHE A 17 30.64 -21.44 13.29
N ILE A 18 31.28 -20.27 13.30
CA ILE A 18 30.59 -19.01 13.57
C ILE A 18 29.91 -18.62 12.26
N ILE A 19 28.81 -19.31 11.95
CA ILE A 19 27.82 -18.82 11.01
C ILE A 19 27.20 -17.61 11.69
N LEU A 20 27.66 -16.42 11.29
CA LEU A 20 26.93 -15.19 11.50
C LEU A 20 25.75 -15.26 10.52
N LEU A 21 24.61 -15.79 10.98
CA LEU A 21 23.34 -15.65 10.29
C LEU A 21 23.02 -14.16 10.28
N ILE A 22 23.42 -13.51 9.20
CA ILE A 22 22.87 -12.22 8.79
C ILE A 22 21.40 -12.51 8.52
N PHE A 23 20.55 -12.30 9.52
CA PHE A 23 19.11 -12.22 9.32
C PHE A 23 18.87 -10.97 8.47
N SER A 24 19.04 -11.10 7.15
CA SER A 24 18.41 -10.18 6.21
C SER A 24 16.92 -10.43 6.34
N ALA A 25 16.27 -9.73 7.28
CA ALA A 25 14.85 -9.52 7.22
C ALA A 25 14.59 -8.71 5.94
N CYS A 26 14.40 -9.41 4.81
CA CYS A 26 13.65 -8.82 3.71
C CYS A 26 12.26 -8.56 4.29
N SER A 27 11.96 -7.31 4.66
CA SER A 27 10.56 -6.93 4.79
C SER A 27 9.98 -7.09 3.40
N GLU A 28 9.20 -8.13 3.21
CA GLU A 28 8.38 -8.26 2.02
C GLU A 28 7.49 -7.01 2.02
N ASN A 29 7.75 -6.08 1.10
CA ASN A 29 6.89 -4.92 0.91
C ASN A 29 5.58 -5.49 0.36
N GLN A 30 4.67 -5.83 1.26
CA GLN A 30 3.34 -6.30 0.90
C GLN A 30 2.67 -5.17 0.12
N ILE A 31 2.32 -5.46 -1.13
CA ILE A 31 1.56 -4.53 -1.98
C ILE A 31 0.18 -4.41 -1.31
N PRO A 32 -0.24 -3.20 -0.88
CA PRO A 32 -1.53 -2.99 -0.27
C PRO A 32 -2.64 -3.48 -1.20
N LYS A 33 -3.56 -4.30 -0.66
CA LYS A 33 -4.74 -4.77 -1.39
C LYS A 33 -5.93 -3.86 -1.21
N GLY A 34 -5.88 -2.96 -0.22
CA GLY A 34 -6.92 -2.01 0.07
C GLY A 34 -6.42 -0.78 0.81
N ALA A 35 -7.35 0.11 1.10
CA ALA A 35 -7.15 1.33 1.84
C ALA A 35 -8.35 1.58 2.75
N TYR A 36 -8.10 2.14 3.93
CA TYR A 36 -9.13 2.66 4.81
C TYR A 36 -8.78 4.06 5.26
N TRP A 37 -9.78 4.85 5.64
CA TRP A 37 -9.55 6.21 6.11
C TRP A 37 -10.50 6.61 7.24
N LYS A 38 -10.07 7.60 8.03
CA LYS A 38 -10.87 8.16 9.14
C LYS A 38 -11.28 9.62 8.92
N GLY A 39 -10.60 10.32 8.01
CA GLY A 39 -10.90 11.70 7.69
C GLY A 39 -12.00 11.84 6.64
N ASP A 40 -12.16 13.04 6.10
CA ASP A 40 -13.05 13.28 4.98
C ASP A 40 -12.48 12.68 3.67
N ALA A 41 -13.39 12.42 2.73
CA ALA A 41 -13.05 12.08 1.36
C ALA A 41 -13.72 13.05 0.38
N ASP A 42 -12.99 13.40 -0.67
CA ASP A 42 -13.46 14.20 -1.80
C ASP A 42 -13.34 13.38 -3.08
N PHE A 43 -14.24 13.57 -4.05
CA PHE A 43 -14.17 12.89 -5.33
C PHE A 43 -13.72 13.83 -6.44
N MET A 44 -12.72 13.43 -7.20
CA MET A 44 -12.25 14.16 -8.37
C MET A 44 -12.60 13.39 -9.63
N HIS A 45 -13.52 13.95 -10.42
CA HIS A 45 -13.85 13.46 -11.74
C HIS A 45 -12.95 14.13 -12.79
N VAL A 46 -12.12 13.33 -13.46
CA VAL A 46 -11.13 13.83 -14.42
C VAL A 46 -11.50 13.36 -15.83
N THR A 47 -11.95 14.27 -16.68
CA THR A 47 -12.18 14.01 -18.10
C THR A 47 -11.04 14.61 -18.95
N SER A 48 -11.05 14.38 -20.27
CA SER A 48 -10.08 15.03 -21.17
C SER A 48 -10.22 16.54 -21.22
N ASP A 49 -11.43 17.04 -20.94
CA ASP A 49 -11.82 18.42 -21.19
C ASP A 49 -12.04 19.20 -19.88
N THR A 50 -12.35 18.50 -18.78
CA THR A 50 -12.67 19.09 -17.46
C THR A 50 -12.07 18.32 -16.30
N MET A 51 -11.75 19.03 -15.22
CA MET A 51 -11.47 18.46 -13.91
C MET A 51 -12.52 18.98 -12.93
N ASP A 52 -13.48 18.13 -12.59
CA ASP A 52 -14.61 18.48 -11.74
C ASP A 52 -14.45 17.84 -10.36
N MET A 53 -14.38 18.66 -9.31
CA MET A 53 -14.28 18.18 -7.94
C MET A 53 -15.65 18.19 -7.26
N VAL A 54 -16.05 17.03 -6.73
CA VAL A 54 -17.17 16.89 -5.81
C VAL A 54 -16.62 16.79 -4.39
N TYR A 55 -16.75 17.88 -3.64
CA TYR A 55 -16.32 17.94 -2.25
C TYR A 55 -17.24 17.13 -1.35
N ALA A 56 -16.64 16.51 -0.34
CA ALA A 56 -17.28 15.81 0.75
C ALA A 56 -18.23 14.72 0.22
N VAL A 57 -17.68 13.54 -0.02
CA VAL A 57 -18.40 12.35 -0.45
C VAL A 57 -18.27 11.25 0.60
N ASP A 58 -19.25 10.36 0.62
CA ASP A 58 -19.26 9.17 1.45
C ASP A 58 -19.04 7.93 0.58
N VAL A 59 -18.26 6.98 1.09
CA VAL A 59 -18.18 5.61 0.57
C VAL A 59 -18.48 4.68 1.73
N VAL A 60 -19.39 3.73 1.51
CA VAL A 60 -19.86 2.82 2.56
C VAL A 60 -18.69 2.10 3.22
N GLY A 61 -18.58 2.26 4.54
CA GLY A 61 -17.59 1.57 5.37
C GLY A 61 -16.21 2.22 5.45
N ASN A 62 -15.93 3.30 4.69
CA ASN A 62 -14.63 3.99 4.67
C ASN A 62 -13.44 3.07 4.35
N GLU A 63 -13.69 1.99 3.62
CA GLU A 63 -12.74 0.95 3.25
C GLU A 63 -12.93 0.58 1.78
N ILE A 64 -11.83 0.40 1.06
CA ILE A 64 -11.81 0.04 -0.35
C ILE A 64 -10.74 -1.02 -0.62
N PHE A 65 -11.01 -1.93 -1.56
CA PHE A 65 -10.07 -2.92 -2.06
C PHE A 65 -9.87 -2.77 -3.58
N LEU A 66 -8.67 -3.12 -4.04
CA LEU A 66 -8.36 -3.23 -5.47
C LEU A 66 -9.37 -4.14 -6.17
N GLU A 67 -9.73 -3.79 -7.41
CA GLU A 67 -10.71 -4.48 -8.25
C GLU A 67 -12.15 -4.48 -7.70
N GLY A 68 -12.39 -3.87 -6.53
CA GLY A 68 -13.71 -3.68 -5.97
C GLY A 68 -14.49 -2.55 -6.66
N PHE A 69 -15.82 -2.59 -6.49
CA PHE A 69 -16.74 -1.59 -7.00
C PHE A 69 -17.40 -0.85 -5.84
N TYR A 70 -17.29 0.47 -5.83
CA TYR A 70 -17.76 1.30 -4.72
C TYR A 70 -18.63 2.43 -5.21
N GLU A 71 -19.72 2.68 -4.51
CA GLU A 71 -20.58 3.83 -4.76
C GLU A 71 -19.99 5.06 -4.07
N VAL A 72 -19.84 6.14 -4.84
CA VAL A 72 -19.48 7.46 -4.36
C VAL A 72 -20.77 8.23 -4.13
N ILE A 73 -21.09 8.47 -2.86
CA ILE A 73 -22.36 9.04 -2.42
C ILE A 73 -22.15 10.51 -2.07
N LYS A 74 -23.10 11.37 -2.45
CA LYS A 74 -23.09 12.77 -2.00
C LYS A 74 -23.28 12.82 -0.48
N LYS A 75 -22.35 13.47 0.24
CA LYS A 75 -22.35 13.46 1.71
C LYS A 75 -23.68 13.88 2.32
N ASN A 76 -24.06 13.17 3.39
CA ASN A 76 -25.33 13.33 4.11
C ASN A 76 -26.59 13.14 3.24
N THR A 77 -26.48 12.37 2.15
CA THR A 77 -27.60 11.99 1.31
C THR A 77 -27.47 10.53 0.89
N ASP A 78 -28.52 9.97 0.29
CA ASP A 78 -28.48 8.62 -0.32
C ASP A 78 -28.26 8.67 -1.84
N ILE A 79 -27.81 9.81 -2.37
CA ILE A 79 -27.64 10.01 -3.81
C ILE A 79 -26.27 9.50 -4.23
N VAL A 80 -26.26 8.37 -4.95
CA VAL A 80 -25.08 7.87 -5.66
C VAL A 80 -24.77 8.81 -6.83
N ILE A 81 -23.54 9.33 -6.87
CA ILE A 81 -23.07 10.22 -7.93
C ILE A 81 -22.31 9.44 -9.00
N TYR A 82 -21.48 8.48 -8.56
CA TYR A 82 -20.67 7.63 -9.41
C TYR A 82 -20.48 6.25 -8.80
N ARG A 83 -20.20 5.26 -9.63
CA ARG A 83 -19.66 3.96 -9.21
C ARG A 83 -18.22 3.83 -9.66
N LEU A 84 -17.31 3.65 -8.71
CA LEU A 84 -15.87 3.55 -8.94
C LEU A 84 -15.42 2.09 -8.94
N GLU A 85 -14.84 1.65 -10.06
CA GLU A 85 -14.09 0.39 -10.15
C GLU A 85 -12.62 0.65 -9.86
N VAL A 86 -12.13 0.14 -8.73
CA VAL A 86 -10.83 0.54 -8.19
C VAL A 86 -9.70 -0.18 -8.91
N LYS A 87 -8.70 0.57 -9.37
CA LYS A 87 -7.58 0.08 -10.17
C LYS A 87 -6.23 0.30 -9.52
N GLU A 88 -6.07 1.39 -8.77
CA GLU A 88 -4.79 1.74 -8.17
C GLU A 88 -4.98 2.48 -6.85
N LEU A 89 -4.03 2.27 -5.94
CA LEU A 89 -3.97 2.92 -4.65
C LEU A 89 -2.64 3.69 -4.55
N GLU A 90 -2.72 5.01 -4.48
CA GLU A 90 -1.58 5.89 -4.27
C GLU A 90 -1.61 6.39 -2.82
N PHE A 91 -0.59 6.05 -2.03
CA PHE A 91 -0.46 6.52 -0.65
C PHE A 91 0.56 7.64 -0.55
N GLY A 92 0.25 8.66 0.26
CA GLY A 92 1.14 9.80 0.44
C GLY A 92 1.07 10.41 1.84
N LYS A 93 1.96 11.37 2.08
CA LYS A 93 1.98 12.21 3.28
C LYS A 93 2.00 13.68 2.86
N LYS A 94 1.16 14.48 3.50
CA LYS A 94 1.18 15.95 3.38
C LYS A 94 2.44 16.50 4.05
N GLN A 95 2.75 17.77 3.78
CA GLN A 95 3.88 18.47 4.42
C GLN A 95 3.76 18.53 5.95
N ASP A 96 2.53 18.52 6.48
CA ASP A 96 2.25 18.48 7.92
C ASP A 96 2.30 17.05 8.51
N GLY A 97 2.72 16.06 7.71
CA GLY A 97 2.88 14.66 8.12
C GLY A 97 1.60 13.82 8.10
N LYS A 98 0.43 14.41 7.85
CA LYS A 98 -0.83 13.66 7.76
C LYS A 98 -0.86 12.76 6.53
N SER A 99 -1.33 11.53 6.69
CA SER A 99 -1.48 10.60 5.58
C SER A 99 -2.68 10.96 4.71
N PHE A 100 -2.57 10.62 3.42
CA PHE A 100 -3.67 10.65 2.47
C PHE A 100 -3.52 9.47 1.50
N CYS A 101 -4.59 9.14 0.79
CA CYS A 101 -4.50 8.30 -0.39
C CYS A 101 -5.33 8.87 -1.55
N ARG A 102 -4.87 8.59 -2.77
CA ARG A 102 -5.72 8.67 -3.97
C ARG A 102 -6.09 7.25 -4.37
N ILE A 103 -7.38 6.99 -4.40
CA ILE A 103 -7.94 5.71 -4.84
C ILE A 103 -8.44 5.94 -6.26
N TRP A 104 -7.67 5.45 -7.22
CA TRP A 104 -7.92 5.63 -8.64
C TRP A 104 -8.83 4.53 -9.17
N GLY A 105 -9.77 4.89 -10.05
CA GLY A 105 -10.67 3.92 -10.64
C GLY A 105 -11.45 4.44 -11.83
N TYR A 106 -12.05 3.52 -12.56
CA TYR A 106 -12.95 3.84 -13.67
C TYR A 106 -14.35 4.10 -13.13
N VAL A 107 -14.98 5.18 -13.62
CA VAL A 107 -16.35 5.53 -13.22
C VAL A 107 -17.38 4.91 -14.15
N ASP A 108 -18.46 4.38 -13.60
CA ASP A 108 -19.65 3.90 -14.30
C ASP A 108 -19.37 2.98 -15.49
N SER A 109 -18.34 2.13 -15.36
CA SER A 109 -17.85 1.24 -16.43
C SER A 109 -17.41 1.96 -17.71
N SER A 110 -17.07 3.25 -17.61
CA SER A 110 -16.43 4.04 -18.66
C SER A 110 -14.91 3.87 -18.66
N SER A 111 -14.21 4.50 -19.60
CA SER A 111 -12.75 4.62 -19.60
C SER A 111 -12.24 5.86 -18.86
N ILE A 112 -13.12 6.59 -18.17
CA ILE A 112 -12.77 7.84 -17.48
C ILE A 112 -12.13 7.48 -16.14
N LEU A 113 -10.85 7.77 -16.00
CA LEU A 113 -10.08 7.52 -14.78
C LEU A 113 -10.25 8.70 -13.83
N SER A 114 -10.87 8.45 -12.68
CA SER A 114 -11.13 9.45 -11.62
C SER A 114 -10.56 8.95 -10.30
N TYR A 115 -10.54 9.79 -9.26
CA TYR A 115 -10.04 9.35 -7.96
C TYR A 115 -10.81 9.89 -6.78
N LEU A 116 -10.89 9.06 -5.74
CA LEU A 116 -11.26 9.49 -4.40
C LEU A 116 -10.00 9.96 -3.67
N TYR A 117 -10.03 11.17 -3.13
CA TYR A 117 -9.00 11.72 -2.26
C TYR A 117 -9.43 11.57 -0.81
N ALA A 118 -8.80 10.66 -0.07
CA ALA A 118 -9.15 10.38 1.32
C ALA A 118 -8.06 10.84 2.29
N GLN A 119 -8.48 11.48 3.39
CA GLN A 119 -7.60 12.01 4.43
C GLN A 119 -7.47 11.04 5.61
N ASP A 120 -6.31 11.04 6.29
CA ASP A 120 -6.00 10.07 7.34
C ASP A 120 -6.19 8.63 6.83
N CYS A 121 -5.60 8.36 5.67
CA CYS A 121 -5.73 7.10 4.95
C CYS A 121 -4.53 6.18 5.20
N HIS A 122 -4.80 4.88 5.28
CA HIS A 122 -3.85 3.83 5.64
C HIS A 122 -4.07 2.59 4.78
N ALA A 123 -3.01 1.83 4.54
CA ALA A 123 -3.06 0.59 3.77
C ALA A 123 -3.80 -0.53 4.52
N LEU A 124 -4.54 -1.35 3.77
CA LEU A 124 -5.06 -2.67 4.16
C LEU A 124 -4.36 -3.74 3.32
N ASN A 125 -3.95 -4.85 3.95
CA ASN A 125 -3.27 -5.98 3.32
C ASN A 125 -4.13 -7.25 3.29
#